data_AF-A0A1V0PUX7-F1
#
_entry.id   AF-A0A1V0PUX7-F1
#
_cell.length_a   1.000
_cell.length_b   1.000
_cell.length_c   1.000
_cell.angle_alpha   90.00
_cell.angle_beta   90.00
_cell.angle_gamma   90.00
#
_symmetry.space_group_name_H-M   'P 1'
#
loop_
_entity.id
_entity.type
_entity.pdbx_description
1 polymer ?
#
loop_
_entity_poly.entity_id
_entity_poly.type
_entity_poly.pdbx_seq_one_letter_code
_entity_poly.pdbx_strand_id
1 'polypeptide(L)'
;MTNARTSQSHPLQIAEVRASPDHGRIGITFCPGKHDALASTGAWARDLATDLEAIADWGAHLVLTLVEEDELDLLKVPNLGAEVEKLGMAWRHLPIRDYSVPTDAFEAAWQSTGRELRDLLRGGGNVVVHCRGGLGRAGMIAARLLAELGVEPAQAIRDVRAARPGAIETPAQLALVRRTGPVTDDVPLDMAALEKAGPGMGSNPGGVYRDGAGRQYYVKELESPAHARNERIAARLYHLAGAPTLRYVATVDPCLVATEFVTLEKRCIARFSEDERRQAQRWLGVHAWTANWDAVGFDGDNQGVAGGVVMTLDTGGALAFRASGDPKGKAFGESVGELDRLRTDPDNPHAVRLFGDMSVEQVADAVAVVTRLPDGEVRRVVQTLGGSAKLAAKMIARKADMARRSG
;
A
#
# COMPACT_ATOMS: atom_id res chain seq x y z
N MET A 1 -38.69 6.15 24.47
CA MET A 1 -37.88 6.08 23.24
C MET A 1 -36.54 5.51 23.65
N THR A 2 -36.12 4.37 23.10
CA THR A 2 -34.76 3.85 23.33
C THR A 2 -33.77 4.83 22.69
N ASN A 3 -32.84 5.37 23.47
CA ASN A 3 -31.81 6.28 22.93
C ASN A 3 -30.98 5.53 21.87
N ALA A 4 -30.72 6.20 20.75
CA ALA A 4 -29.88 5.64 19.70
C ALA A 4 -28.46 5.39 20.22
N ARG A 5 -27.86 4.30 19.76
CA ARG A 5 -26.48 3.94 20.06
C ARG A 5 -25.52 4.83 19.28
N THR A 6 -24.51 5.35 19.96
CA THR A 6 -23.53 6.32 19.44
C THR A 6 -22.12 5.75 19.51
N SER A 7 -21.15 6.42 18.88
CA SER A 7 -19.74 6.03 18.97
C SER A 7 -19.18 6.09 20.40
N GLN A 8 -19.75 6.93 21.27
CA GLN A 8 -19.36 7.02 22.68
C GLN A 8 -19.99 5.93 23.55
N SER A 9 -21.30 5.70 23.40
CA SER A 9 -22.02 4.70 24.21
C SER A 9 -21.67 3.27 23.80
N HIS A 10 -21.34 3.07 22.52
CA HIS A 10 -21.01 1.78 21.92
C HIS A 10 -19.82 1.97 20.98
N PRO A 11 -18.58 2.03 21.50
CA PRO A 11 -17.37 2.19 20.69
C PRO A 11 -17.29 1.17 19.56
N LEU A 12 -16.72 1.61 18.42
CA LEU A 12 -16.63 0.78 17.22
C LEU A 12 -15.85 -0.51 17.54
N GLN A 13 -16.46 -1.65 17.24
CA GLN A 13 -15.83 -2.96 17.44
C GLN A 13 -15.29 -3.45 16.10
N ILE A 14 -13.99 -3.74 16.03
CA ILE A 14 -13.32 -4.30 14.87
C ILE A 14 -12.92 -5.73 15.21
N ALA A 15 -13.67 -6.71 14.69
CA ALA A 15 -13.32 -8.11 14.85
C ALA A 15 -12.13 -8.42 13.94
N GLU A 16 -11.13 -9.16 14.43
CA GLU A 16 -9.91 -9.42 13.67
C GLU A 16 -9.71 -10.89 13.33
N VAL A 17 -9.21 -11.13 12.12
CA VAL A 17 -8.69 -12.42 11.66
C VAL A 17 -7.38 -12.20 10.92
N ARG A 18 -6.55 -13.23 10.80
CA ARG A 18 -5.29 -13.20 10.04
C ARG A 18 -4.98 -14.56 9.45
N ALA A 19 -4.32 -14.58 8.29
CA ALA A 19 -3.97 -15.83 7.59
C ALA A 19 -2.84 -16.58 8.31
N SER A 20 -1.82 -15.86 8.80
CA SER A 20 -0.76 -16.39 9.66
C SER A 20 -0.20 -15.27 10.57
N PRO A 21 0.68 -15.58 11.54
CA PRO A 21 1.35 -14.56 12.36
C PRO A 21 2.19 -13.55 11.56
N ASP A 22 2.65 -13.92 10.37
CA ASP A 22 3.49 -13.07 9.50
C ASP A 22 2.66 -12.15 8.60
N HIS A 23 1.34 -12.37 8.51
CA HIS A 23 0.42 -11.53 7.75
C HIS A 23 -0.15 -10.39 8.61
N GLY A 24 -0.49 -9.30 7.96
CA GLY A 24 -1.32 -8.25 8.53
C GLY A 24 -2.72 -8.74 8.89
N ARG A 25 -3.43 -7.94 9.69
CA ARG A 25 -4.77 -8.27 10.20
C ARG A 25 -5.85 -7.82 9.23
N ILE A 26 -6.92 -8.62 9.14
CA ILE A 26 -8.18 -8.26 8.46
C ILE A 26 -9.20 -7.91 9.55
N GLY A 27 -9.54 -6.64 9.65
CA GLY A 27 -10.59 -6.12 10.51
C GLY A 27 -11.96 -6.21 9.85
N ILE A 28 -12.98 -6.61 10.60
CA ILE A 28 -14.37 -6.73 10.16
C ILE A 28 -15.23 -5.85 11.06
N THR A 29 -15.92 -4.88 10.47
CA THR A 29 -16.82 -3.99 11.22
C THR A 29 -18.04 -3.58 10.41
N PHE A 30 -19.01 -2.94 11.05
CA PHE A 30 -20.15 -2.33 10.37
C PHE A 30 -19.76 -0.95 9.81
N CYS A 31 -20.62 -0.34 9.00
CA CYS A 31 -20.33 0.95 8.38
C CYS A 31 -20.02 2.05 9.42
N PRO A 32 -18.80 2.63 9.40
CA PRO A 32 -18.43 3.68 10.35
C PRO A 32 -19.28 4.93 10.14
N GLY A 33 -19.60 5.63 11.22
CA GLY A 33 -20.45 6.83 11.18
C GLY A 33 -21.91 6.59 10.84
N LYS A 34 -22.35 5.33 10.71
CA LYS A 34 -23.71 5.04 10.26
C LYS A 34 -24.80 5.62 11.18
N HIS A 35 -25.82 6.18 10.54
CA HIS A 35 -27.12 6.46 11.14
C HIS A 35 -28.13 5.44 10.59
N ASP A 36 -28.66 4.57 11.45
CA ASP A 36 -29.58 3.52 11.03
C ASP A 36 -30.64 3.29 12.10
N ALA A 37 -31.79 3.95 11.95
CA ALA A 37 -32.89 3.89 12.91
C ALA A 37 -33.59 2.52 12.95
N LEU A 38 -33.48 1.74 11.87
CA LEU A 38 -34.19 0.47 11.69
C LEU A 38 -33.28 -0.74 11.80
N ALA A 39 -32.03 -0.56 12.22
CA ALA A 39 -31.10 -1.68 12.40
C ALA A 39 -31.65 -2.70 13.40
N SER A 40 -31.47 -3.99 13.10
CA SER A 40 -31.90 -5.11 13.94
C SER A 40 -31.29 -5.11 15.35
N THR A 41 -30.15 -4.42 15.51
CA THR A 41 -29.46 -4.27 16.80
C THR A 41 -29.94 -3.06 17.60
N GLY A 42 -30.91 -2.30 17.10
CA GLY A 42 -31.37 -1.03 17.67
C GLY A 42 -30.85 0.18 16.89
N ALA A 43 -31.49 1.33 17.08
CA ALA A 43 -31.18 2.55 16.35
C ALA A 43 -29.71 2.99 16.56
N TRP A 44 -29.05 3.41 15.49
CA TRP A 44 -27.68 3.96 15.49
C TRP A 44 -27.68 5.43 15.07
N ALA A 45 -26.85 6.22 15.75
CA ALA A 45 -26.51 7.60 15.40
C ALA A 45 -25.02 7.80 15.74
N ARG A 46 -24.16 7.29 14.88
CA ARG A 46 -22.71 7.25 15.10
C ARG A 46 -22.04 8.48 14.50
N ASP A 47 -20.88 8.82 15.04
CA ASP A 47 -20.06 9.90 14.50
C ASP A 47 -18.99 9.32 13.57
N LEU A 48 -18.91 9.83 12.35
CA LEU A 48 -18.00 9.31 11.33
C LEU A 48 -16.53 9.56 11.71
N ALA A 49 -16.20 10.77 12.18
CA ALA A 49 -14.83 11.12 12.55
C ALA A 49 -14.32 10.20 13.68
N THR A 50 -15.08 10.07 14.76
CA THR A 50 -14.75 9.21 15.91
C THR A 50 -14.54 7.74 15.49
N ASP A 51 -15.37 7.22 14.58
CA ASP A 51 -15.25 5.84 14.11
C ASP A 51 -14.03 5.65 13.21
N LEU A 52 -13.71 6.62 12.36
CA LEU A 52 -12.54 6.56 11.48
C LEU A 52 -11.23 6.74 12.24
N GLU A 53 -11.21 7.57 13.29
CA GLU A 53 -10.10 7.66 14.24
C GLU A 53 -9.86 6.29 14.91
N ALA A 54 -10.91 5.60 15.35
CA ALA A 54 -10.77 4.26 15.92
C ALA A 54 -10.22 3.23 14.90
N ILE A 55 -10.54 3.37 13.61
CA ILE A 55 -9.98 2.53 12.54
C ILE A 55 -8.50 2.87 12.29
N ALA A 56 -8.14 4.16 12.32
CA ALA A 56 -6.75 4.60 12.18
C ALA A 56 -5.89 4.14 13.36
N ASP A 57 -6.40 4.26 14.60
CA ASP A 57 -5.75 3.80 15.83
C ASP A 57 -5.57 2.28 15.86
N TRP A 58 -6.50 1.53 15.27
CA TRP A 58 -6.34 0.09 15.07
C TRP A 58 -5.20 -0.24 14.09
N GLY A 59 -4.69 0.74 13.34
CA GLY A 59 -3.55 0.61 12.42
C GLY A 59 -3.95 0.14 11.03
N ALA A 60 -5.16 0.48 10.57
CA ALA A 60 -5.60 0.19 9.21
C ALA A 60 -4.74 0.97 8.21
N HIS A 61 -4.27 0.26 7.18
CA HIS A 61 -3.59 0.87 6.03
C HIS A 61 -4.57 1.08 4.88
N LEU A 62 -5.62 0.25 4.80
CA LEU A 62 -6.65 0.32 3.77
C LEU A 62 -8.03 -0.01 4.35
N VAL A 63 -9.05 0.75 3.93
CA VAL A 63 -10.47 0.51 4.21
C VAL A 63 -11.20 0.11 2.93
N LEU A 64 -11.78 -1.09 2.93
CA LEU A 64 -12.61 -1.63 1.85
C LEU A 64 -14.09 -1.47 2.19
N THR A 65 -14.76 -0.62 1.42
CA THR A 65 -16.20 -0.35 1.54
C THR A 65 -16.97 -1.22 0.56
N LEU A 66 -17.90 -2.03 1.09
CA LEU A 66 -18.73 -2.96 0.30
C LEU A 66 -20.21 -2.52 0.18
N VAL A 67 -20.60 -1.41 0.80
CA VAL A 67 -21.97 -0.88 0.68
C VAL A 67 -22.14 -0.16 -0.66
N GLU A 68 -23.36 -0.19 -1.20
CA GLU A 68 -23.73 0.57 -2.39
C GLU A 68 -23.77 2.09 -2.10
N GLU A 69 -23.71 2.91 -3.13
CA GLU A 69 -23.66 4.38 -2.98
C GLU A 69 -24.92 4.95 -2.33
N ASP A 70 -26.10 4.42 -2.72
CA ASP A 70 -27.38 4.74 -2.11
C ASP A 70 -27.47 4.29 -0.64
N GLU A 71 -26.79 3.20 -0.27
CA GLU A 71 -26.65 2.80 1.13
C GLU A 71 -25.79 3.80 1.92
N LEU A 72 -24.74 4.39 1.34
CA LEU A 72 -23.94 5.43 2.02
C LEU A 72 -24.78 6.66 2.32
N ASP A 73 -25.60 7.10 1.36
CA ASP A 73 -26.55 8.21 1.55
C ASP A 73 -27.58 7.88 2.65
N LEU A 74 -28.17 6.69 2.59
CA LEU A 74 -29.16 6.23 3.56
C LEU A 74 -28.58 6.19 4.98
N LEU A 75 -27.32 5.78 5.11
CA LEU A 75 -26.59 5.71 6.37
C LEU A 75 -25.99 7.06 6.80
N LYS A 76 -26.22 8.13 6.02
CA LYS A 76 -25.75 9.51 6.25
C LYS A 76 -24.22 9.66 6.24
N VAL A 77 -23.53 8.89 5.41
CA VAL A 77 -22.06 8.93 5.28
C VAL A 77 -21.59 8.98 3.82
N PRO A 78 -22.14 9.88 2.96
CA PRO A 78 -21.76 9.96 1.55
C PRO A 78 -20.27 10.25 1.34
N ASN A 79 -19.66 10.99 2.27
CA ASN A 79 -18.25 11.41 2.18
C ASN A 79 -17.27 10.44 2.84
N LEU A 80 -17.69 9.21 3.20
CA LEU A 80 -16.88 8.25 3.95
C LEU A 80 -15.49 8.06 3.36
N GLY A 81 -15.39 7.90 2.04
CA GLY A 81 -14.12 7.69 1.35
C GLY A 81 -13.13 8.85 1.52
N ALA A 82 -13.62 10.08 1.33
CA ALA A 82 -12.79 11.28 1.49
C ALA A 82 -12.30 11.44 2.94
N GLU A 83 -13.12 11.10 3.94
CA GLU A 83 -12.72 11.17 5.35
C GLU A 83 -11.70 10.07 5.72
N VAL A 84 -11.79 8.87 5.12
CA VAL A 84 -10.76 7.82 5.27
C VAL A 84 -9.41 8.30 4.76
N GLU A 85 -9.38 8.90 3.58
CA GLU A 85 -8.15 9.37 2.93
C GLU A 85 -7.49 10.53 3.68
N LYS A 86 -8.29 11.44 4.28
CA LYS A 86 -7.79 12.52 5.13
C LYS A 86 -6.99 12.02 6.33
N LEU A 87 -7.31 10.84 6.85
CA LEU A 87 -6.58 10.20 7.94
C LEU A 87 -5.37 9.38 7.46
N GLY A 88 -5.02 9.46 6.18
CA GLY A 88 -3.84 8.80 5.61
C GLY A 88 -4.00 7.30 5.35
N MET A 89 -5.23 6.79 5.35
CA MET A 89 -5.56 5.42 4.99
C MET A 89 -6.01 5.33 3.53
N ALA A 90 -5.65 4.27 2.82
CA ALA A 90 -6.16 4.05 1.47
C ALA A 90 -7.65 3.66 1.50
N TRP A 91 -8.44 4.11 0.53
CA TRP A 91 -9.85 3.73 0.41
C TRP A 91 -10.12 3.00 -0.91
N ARG A 92 -10.90 1.91 -0.83
CA ARG A 92 -11.39 1.18 -2.00
C ARG A 92 -12.88 0.93 -1.86
N HIS A 93 -13.65 1.24 -2.91
CA HIS A 93 -15.10 1.05 -2.93
C HIS A 93 -15.47 -0.01 -3.96
N LEU A 94 -15.83 -1.20 -3.48
CA LEU A 94 -16.26 -2.32 -4.31
C LEU A 94 -17.64 -2.78 -3.83
N PRO A 95 -18.73 -2.15 -4.31
CA PRO A 95 -20.06 -2.40 -3.79
C PRO A 95 -20.53 -3.83 -4.08
N ILE A 96 -21.18 -4.43 -3.08
CA ILE A 96 -21.91 -5.69 -3.21
C ILE A 96 -23.32 -5.44 -2.72
N ARG A 97 -24.31 -5.76 -3.56
CA ARG A 97 -25.72 -5.65 -3.20
C ARG A 97 -26.03 -6.38 -1.90
N ASP A 98 -26.89 -5.81 -1.06
CA ASP A 98 -27.19 -6.40 0.24
C ASP A 98 -27.65 -7.88 0.14
N TYR A 99 -27.22 -8.69 1.10
CA TYR A 99 -27.38 -10.16 1.13
C TYR A 99 -26.86 -10.96 -0.08
N SER A 100 -26.21 -10.31 -1.05
CA SER A 100 -25.77 -10.92 -2.30
C SER A 100 -24.30 -11.35 -2.26
N VAL A 101 -23.80 -11.79 -3.42
CA VAL A 101 -22.40 -12.14 -3.71
C VAL A 101 -21.84 -11.15 -4.76
N PRO A 102 -20.52 -11.05 -4.93
CA PRO A 102 -19.88 -10.31 -6.02
C PRO A 102 -20.49 -10.56 -7.40
N THR A 103 -20.59 -9.49 -8.19
CA THR A 103 -20.96 -9.51 -9.61
C THR A 103 -19.72 -9.69 -10.49
N ASP A 104 -19.89 -9.92 -11.79
CA ASP A 104 -18.76 -9.98 -12.73
C ASP A 104 -17.94 -8.68 -12.76
N ALA A 105 -18.61 -7.52 -12.61
CA ALA A 105 -17.94 -6.23 -12.50
C ALA A 105 -17.08 -6.13 -11.23
N PHE A 106 -17.58 -6.66 -10.09
CA PHE A 106 -16.77 -6.78 -8.88
C PHE A 106 -15.57 -7.70 -9.12
N GLU A 107 -15.78 -8.87 -9.74
CA GLU A 107 -14.69 -9.84 -9.97
C GLU A 107 -13.61 -9.28 -10.88
N ALA A 108 -13.97 -8.49 -11.90
CA ALA A 108 -13.01 -7.76 -12.73
C ALA A 108 -12.19 -6.76 -11.90
N ALA A 109 -12.84 -5.95 -11.04
CA ALA A 109 -12.15 -5.02 -10.16
C ALA A 109 -11.30 -5.74 -9.08
N TRP A 110 -11.73 -6.93 -8.64
CA TRP A 110 -11.04 -7.75 -7.63
C TRP A 110 -9.71 -8.29 -8.13
N GLN A 111 -9.51 -8.44 -9.44
CA GLN A 111 -8.21 -8.85 -9.98
C GLN A 111 -7.10 -7.87 -9.59
N SER A 112 -7.40 -6.57 -9.57
CA SER A 112 -6.48 -5.52 -9.12
C SER A 112 -6.58 -5.31 -7.61
N THR A 113 -7.78 -5.00 -7.11
CA THR A 113 -7.98 -4.62 -5.70
C THR A 113 -7.73 -5.78 -4.75
N GLY A 114 -8.21 -6.99 -5.07
CA GLY A 114 -7.95 -8.20 -4.31
C GLY A 114 -6.46 -8.51 -4.25
N ARG A 115 -5.75 -8.33 -5.36
CA ARG A 115 -4.30 -8.50 -5.44
C ARG A 115 -3.55 -7.44 -4.60
N GLU A 116 -3.99 -6.19 -4.56
CA GLU A 116 -3.47 -5.14 -3.66
C GLU A 116 -3.68 -5.50 -2.18
N LEU A 117 -4.91 -5.90 -1.82
CA LEU A 117 -5.27 -6.33 -0.47
C LEU A 117 -4.39 -7.49 0.02
N ARG A 118 -4.18 -8.51 -0.82
CA ARG A 118 -3.33 -9.66 -0.49
C ARG A 118 -1.87 -9.27 -0.31
N ASP A 119 -1.32 -8.40 -1.16
CA ASP A 119 0.06 -7.92 -1.01
C ASP A 119 0.29 -7.09 0.24
N LEU A 120 -0.68 -6.24 0.59
CA LEU A 120 -0.67 -5.45 1.82
C LEU A 120 -0.66 -6.38 3.02
N LEU A 121 -1.53 -7.39 3.04
CA LEU A 121 -1.60 -8.40 4.10
C LEU A 121 -0.32 -9.25 4.17
N ARG A 122 0.23 -9.74 3.04
CA ARG A 122 1.55 -10.41 3.01
C ARG A 122 2.69 -9.51 3.50
N GLY A 123 2.54 -8.19 3.36
CA GLY A 123 3.48 -7.19 3.85
C GLY A 123 3.38 -6.87 5.34
N GLY A 124 2.39 -7.40 6.04
CA GLY A 124 2.10 -7.04 7.44
C GLY A 124 1.15 -5.84 7.60
N GLY A 125 0.70 -5.23 6.51
CA GLY A 125 -0.26 -4.13 6.52
C GLY A 125 -1.67 -4.61 6.85
N ASN A 126 -2.43 -3.80 7.61
CA ASN A 126 -3.76 -4.19 8.06
C ASN A 126 -4.86 -3.61 7.14
N VAL A 127 -5.91 -4.39 6.92
CA VAL A 127 -7.06 -4.03 6.08
C VAL A 127 -8.31 -4.04 6.96
N VAL A 128 -9.17 -3.03 6.84
CA VAL A 128 -10.54 -3.08 7.39
C VAL A 128 -11.53 -3.28 6.26
N VAL A 129 -12.41 -4.27 6.41
CA VAL A 129 -13.52 -4.53 5.48
C VAL A 129 -14.83 -4.25 6.21
N HIS A 130 -15.71 -3.46 5.59
CA HIS A 130 -17.02 -3.20 6.15
C HIS A 130 -18.15 -3.29 5.11
N CYS A 131 -19.34 -3.60 5.62
CA CYS A 131 -20.61 -3.44 4.91
C CYS A 131 -21.60 -2.70 5.83
N ARG A 132 -22.91 -2.76 5.59
CA ARG A 132 -23.89 -2.10 6.46
C ARG A 132 -23.88 -2.63 7.90
N GLY A 133 -23.93 -3.96 8.06
CA GLY A 133 -23.99 -4.64 9.37
C GLY A 133 -22.67 -5.25 9.86
N GLY A 134 -21.67 -5.37 8.99
CA GLY A 134 -20.40 -6.04 9.32
C GLY A 134 -20.55 -7.54 9.61
N LEU A 135 -21.46 -8.23 8.91
CA LEU A 135 -21.76 -9.65 9.10
C LEU A 135 -21.66 -10.44 7.78
N GLY A 136 -22.58 -10.23 6.84
CA GLY A 136 -22.66 -11.02 5.60
C GLY A 136 -21.58 -10.69 4.60
N ARG A 137 -21.72 -9.55 3.89
CA ARG A 137 -20.79 -9.11 2.84
C ARG A 137 -19.35 -8.98 3.35
N ALA A 138 -19.18 -8.28 4.48
CA ALA A 138 -17.87 -8.08 5.09
C ALA A 138 -17.22 -9.40 5.54
N GLY A 139 -17.99 -10.27 6.22
CA GLY A 139 -17.51 -11.59 6.65
C GLY A 139 -17.14 -12.50 5.47
N MET A 140 -17.95 -12.49 4.40
CA MET A 140 -17.67 -13.23 3.17
C MET A 140 -16.35 -12.80 2.54
N ILE A 141 -16.13 -11.49 2.36
CA ILE A 141 -14.91 -10.98 1.72
C ILE A 141 -13.69 -11.19 2.64
N ALA A 142 -13.82 -11.03 3.95
CA ALA A 142 -12.74 -11.35 4.88
C ALA A 142 -12.35 -12.84 4.81
N ALA A 143 -13.33 -13.75 4.77
CA ALA A 143 -13.07 -15.18 4.65
C ALA A 143 -12.51 -15.56 3.27
N ARG A 144 -12.96 -14.89 2.20
CA ARG A 144 -12.38 -15.01 0.84
C ARG A 144 -10.90 -14.62 0.86
N LEU A 145 -10.54 -13.48 1.46
CA LEU A 145 -9.15 -13.04 1.57
C LEU A 145 -8.28 -14.04 2.34
N LEU A 146 -8.76 -14.59 3.45
CA LEU A 146 -8.05 -15.67 4.15
C LEU A 146 -7.82 -16.87 3.25
N ALA A 147 -8.85 -17.29 2.50
CA ALA A 147 -8.74 -18.42 1.57
C ALA A 147 -7.76 -18.17 0.43
N GLU A 148 -7.80 -16.98 -0.18
CA GLU A 148 -6.85 -16.58 -1.22
C GLU A 148 -5.41 -16.47 -0.68
N LEU A 149 -5.24 -16.17 0.62
CA LEU A 149 -3.93 -16.18 1.30
C LEU A 149 -3.48 -17.58 1.76
N GLY A 150 -4.23 -18.64 1.44
CA GLY A 150 -3.84 -20.03 1.69
C GLY A 150 -4.44 -20.68 2.93
N VAL A 151 -5.36 -20.03 3.63
CA VAL A 151 -6.15 -20.68 4.69
C VAL A 151 -7.20 -21.58 4.05
N GLU A 152 -7.34 -22.82 4.50
CA GLU A 152 -8.41 -23.70 4.01
C GLU A 152 -9.79 -23.03 4.14
N PRO A 153 -10.65 -22.97 3.10
CA PRO A 153 -11.92 -22.24 3.14
C PRO A 153 -12.82 -22.58 4.32
N ALA A 154 -12.88 -23.87 4.69
CA ALA A 154 -13.64 -24.32 5.84
C ALA A 154 -13.10 -23.75 7.16
N GLN A 155 -11.78 -23.59 7.27
CA GLN A 155 -11.13 -22.94 8.41
C GLN A 155 -11.36 -21.43 8.39
N ALA A 156 -11.20 -20.77 7.25
CA ALA A 156 -11.47 -19.34 7.10
C ALA A 156 -12.90 -18.95 7.54
N ILE A 157 -13.91 -19.76 7.16
CA ILE A 157 -15.30 -19.60 7.61
C ILE A 157 -15.42 -19.71 9.13
N ARG A 158 -14.74 -20.69 9.74
CA ARG A 158 -14.76 -20.89 11.20
C ARG A 158 -14.12 -19.71 11.92
N ASP A 159 -12.96 -19.26 11.47
CA ASP A 159 -12.20 -18.17 12.11
C ASP A 159 -12.99 -16.86 12.05
N VAL A 160 -13.56 -16.54 10.89
CA VAL A 160 -14.40 -15.35 10.73
C VAL A 160 -15.64 -15.41 11.62
N ARG A 161 -16.30 -16.57 11.73
CA ARG A 161 -17.48 -16.71 12.61
C ARG A 161 -17.12 -16.71 14.10
N ALA A 162 -15.93 -17.18 14.46
CA ALA A 162 -15.42 -17.10 15.83
C ALA A 162 -15.13 -15.65 16.22
N ALA A 163 -14.48 -14.89 15.34
CA ALA A 163 -14.20 -13.47 15.55
C ALA A 163 -15.46 -12.59 15.47
N ARG A 164 -16.39 -12.94 14.57
CA ARG A 164 -17.63 -12.20 14.32
C ARG A 164 -18.82 -13.17 14.24
N PRO A 165 -19.46 -13.49 15.38
CA PRO A 165 -20.62 -14.39 15.41
C PRO A 165 -21.73 -13.93 14.46
N GLY A 166 -22.24 -14.85 13.64
CA GLY A 166 -23.26 -14.58 12.62
C GLY A 166 -22.71 -14.10 11.27
N ALA A 167 -21.39 -13.97 11.10
CA ALA A 167 -20.80 -13.63 9.81
C ALA A 167 -21.03 -14.69 8.73
N ILE A 168 -21.07 -14.24 7.47
CA ILE A 168 -21.43 -15.05 6.28
C ILE A 168 -22.88 -15.53 6.40
N GLU A 169 -23.81 -14.66 6.01
CA GLU A 169 -25.23 -14.73 6.34
C GLU A 169 -26.01 -15.65 5.40
N THR A 170 -25.63 -15.72 4.12
CA THR A 170 -26.41 -16.47 3.12
C THR A 170 -25.70 -17.74 2.62
N PRO A 171 -26.46 -18.76 2.18
CA PRO A 171 -25.88 -19.94 1.55
C PRO A 171 -25.03 -19.62 0.32
N ALA A 172 -25.39 -18.59 -0.45
CA ALA A 172 -24.64 -18.15 -1.62
C ALA A 172 -23.26 -17.57 -1.23
N GLN A 173 -23.20 -16.76 -0.17
CA GLN A 173 -21.95 -16.25 0.38
C GLN A 173 -21.05 -17.38 0.88
N LEU A 174 -21.65 -18.35 1.57
CA LEU A 174 -20.93 -19.54 2.05
C LEU A 174 -20.37 -20.38 0.89
N ALA A 175 -21.16 -20.59 -0.16
CA ALA A 175 -20.75 -21.31 -1.35
C ALA A 175 -19.63 -20.58 -2.10
N LEU A 176 -19.58 -19.25 -2.04
CA LEU A 176 -18.46 -18.46 -2.59
C LEU A 176 -17.18 -18.74 -1.85
N VAL A 177 -17.18 -18.62 -0.52
CA VAL A 177 -15.95 -18.85 0.25
C VAL A 177 -15.47 -20.29 0.06
N ARG A 178 -16.38 -21.28 0.10
CA ARG A 178 -16.04 -22.71 -0.06
C ARG A 178 -15.35 -23.05 -1.37
N ARG A 179 -15.60 -22.32 -2.46
CA ARG A 179 -14.98 -22.55 -3.77
C ARG A 179 -13.72 -21.69 -4.01
N THR A 180 -13.40 -20.78 -3.09
CA THR A 180 -12.21 -19.93 -3.20
C THR A 180 -10.97 -20.78 -2.95
N GLY A 181 -10.03 -20.75 -3.88
CA GLY A 181 -8.72 -21.37 -3.72
C GLY A 181 -7.64 -20.33 -3.34
N PRO A 182 -6.45 -20.80 -2.92
CA PRO A 182 -5.30 -19.93 -2.76
C PRO A 182 -4.98 -19.21 -4.08
N VAL A 183 -4.63 -17.93 -3.97
CA VAL A 183 -4.16 -17.13 -5.10
C VAL A 183 -2.69 -16.82 -4.87
N THR A 184 -1.85 -17.40 -5.72
CA THR A 184 -0.42 -17.09 -5.75
C THR A 184 -0.19 -15.88 -6.65
N ASP A 185 -0.16 -14.69 -6.06
CA ASP A 185 0.22 -13.46 -6.79
C ASP A 185 1.74 -13.36 -7.03
N ASP A 186 2.52 -14.22 -6.38
CA ASP A 186 3.99 -14.19 -6.30
C ASP A 186 4.65 -15.32 -7.10
N VAL A 187 3.99 -15.88 -8.13
CA VAL A 187 4.71 -16.77 -9.06
C VAL A 187 5.81 -15.93 -9.71
N PRO A 188 7.10 -16.24 -9.50
CA PRO A 188 8.16 -15.45 -10.08
C PRO A 188 8.03 -15.45 -11.59
N LEU A 189 8.11 -14.27 -12.20
CA LEU A 189 8.07 -14.13 -13.64
C LEU A 189 9.21 -14.91 -14.25
N ASP A 190 8.83 -15.86 -15.09
CA ASP A 190 9.74 -16.57 -15.97
C ASP A 190 9.69 -15.89 -17.34
N MET A 191 10.82 -15.33 -17.77
CA MET A 191 10.94 -14.65 -19.06
C MET A 191 10.62 -15.59 -20.23
N ALA A 192 10.79 -16.91 -20.07
CA ALA A 192 10.43 -17.89 -21.09
C ALA A 192 8.93 -17.97 -21.34
N ALA A 193 8.10 -17.54 -20.38
CA ALA A 193 6.64 -17.54 -20.48
C ALA A 193 6.07 -16.19 -20.95
N LEU A 194 6.92 -15.21 -21.30
CA LEU A 194 6.50 -13.86 -21.66
C LEU A 194 6.84 -13.52 -23.12
N GLU A 195 5.96 -12.74 -23.75
CA GLU A 195 6.19 -12.15 -25.06
C GLU A 195 6.76 -10.74 -24.90
N LYS A 196 7.78 -10.37 -25.69
CA LYS A 196 8.30 -8.99 -25.71
C LYS A 196 7.31 -8.09 -26.45
N ALA A 197 6.70 -7.16 -25.74
CA ALA A 197 5.65 -6.26 -26.22
C ALA A 197 6.14 -4.82 -26.50
N GLY A 198 7.36 -4.46 -26.10
CA GLY A 198 7.89 -3.12 -26.31
C GLY A 198 9.37 -2.95 -25.99
N PRO A 199 9.93 -1.75 -26.28
CA PRO A 199 11.34 -1.46 -26.07
C PRO A 199 11.69 -1.28 -24.59
N GLY A 200 12.99 -1.26 -24.29
CA GLY A 200 13.51 -0.84 -22.99
C GLY A 200 13.29 0.65 -22.74
N MET A 201 13.22 1.02 -21.47
CA MET A 201 13.11 2.40 -20.98
C MET A 201 14.28 2.68 -20.02
N GLY A 202 15.06 3.71 -20.29
CA GLY A 202 16.24 4.06 -19.47
C GLY A 202 17.54 3.39 -19.95
N SER A 203 18.53 3.34 -19.05
CA SER A 203 19.92 2.95 -19.37
C SER A 203 20.21 1.45 -19.24
N ASN A 204 19.46 0.73 -18.41
CA ASN A 204 19.62 -0.71 -18.23
C ASN A 204 18.98 -1.49 -19.38
N PRO A 205 19.57 -2.62 -19.82
CA PRO A 205 18.91 -3.53 -20.75
C PRO A 205 17.54 -3.94 -20.21
N GLY A 206 16.51 -3.90 -21.05
CA GLY A 206 15.15 -4.17 -20.61
C GLY A 206 14.11 -4.05 -21.70
N GLY A 207 12.85 -4.20 -21.30
CA GLY A 207 11.73 -4.14 -22.22
C GLY A 207 10.38 -4.21 -21.53
N VAL A 208 9.33 -3.93 -22.29
CA VAL A 208 7.96 -4.25 -21.91
C VAL A 208 7.65 -5.66 -22.37
N TYR A 209 7.11 -6.48 -21.46
CA TYR A 209 6.75 -7.87 -21.69
C TYR A 209 5.28 -8.08 -21.37
N ARG A 210 4.68 -9.11 -21.95
CA ARG A 210 3.27 -9.47 -21.76
C ARG A 210 3.13 -10.97 -21.47
N ASP A 211 2.28 -11.32 -20.51
CA ASP A 211 1.95 -12.72 -20.22
C ASP A 211 0.72 -13.21 -21.01
N GLY A 212 0.43 -14.52 -20.92
CA GLY A 212 -0.71 -15.14 -21.60
C GLY A 212 -2.09 -14.62 -21.17
N ALA A 213 -2.18 -13.89 -20.04
CA ALA A 213 -3.41 -13.23 -19.60
C ALA A 213 -3.51 -11.77 -20.09
N GLY A 214 -2.53 -11.29 -20.87
CA GLY A 214 -2.48 -9.94 -21.39
C GLY A 214 -1.92 -8.89 -20.43
N ARG A 215 -1.47 -9.29 -19.22
CA ARG A 215 -0.85 -8.36 -18.26
C ARG A 215 0.52 -7.96 -18.76
N GLN A 216 0.86 -6.68 -18.59
CA GLN A 216 2.12 -6.13 -19.04
C GLN A 216 3.06 -5.85 -17.86
N TYR A 217 4.35 -6.06 -18.09
CA TYR A 217 5.42 -5.86 -17.13
C TYR A 217 6.54 -5.06 -17.77
N TYR A 218 7.16 -4.16 -17.02
CA TYR A 218 8.46 -3.63 -17.39
C TYR A 218 9.54 -4.45 -16.69
N VAL A 219 10.46 -5.03 -17.47
CA VAL A 219 11.55 -5.86 -16.94
C VAL A 219 12.88 -5.23 -17.33
N LYS A 220 13.77 -5.05 -16.35
CA LYS A 220 15.15 -4.61 -16.53
C LYS A 220 16.13 -5.62 -15.95
N GLU A 221 17.25 -5.77 -16.63
CA GLU A 221 18.38 -6.58 -16.20
C GLU A 221 19.39 -5.69 -15.47
N LEU A 222 19.85 -6.15 -14.32
CA LEU A 222 20.84 -5.45 -13.51
C LEU A 222 22.14 -6.27 -13.44
N GLU A 223 23.24 -5.58 -13.19
CA GLU A 223 24.59 -6.14 -13.22
C GLU A 223 24.78 -7.36 -12.29
N SER A 224 24.01 -7.44 -11.19
CA SER A 224 24.11 -8.58 -10.28
C SER A 224 22.85 -8.81 -9.44
N PRO A 225 22.71 -9.99 -8.82
CA PRO A 225 21.65 -10.25 -7.84
C PRO A 225 21.66 -9.29 -6.65
N ALA A 226 22.81 -8.69 -6.33
CA ALA A 226 22.92 -7.70 -5.28
C ALA A 226 22.21 -6.39 -5.66
N HIS A 227 22.33 -5.94 -6.92
CA HIS A 227 21.64 -4.76 -7.43
C HIS A 227 20.11 -4.96 -7.44
N ALA A 228 19.64 -6.07 -8.01
CA ALA A 228 18.21 -6.39 -8.04
C ALA A 228 17.59 -6.52 -6.65
N ARG A 229 18.30 -7.15 -5.71
CA ARG A 229 17.88 -7.20 -4.31
C ARG A 229 17.87 -5.83 -3.65
N ASN A 230 18.89 -4.99 -3.88
CA ASN A 230 18.95 -3.64 -3.32
C ASN A 230 17.75 -2.82 -3.77
N GLU A 231 17.42 -2.86 -5.05
CA GLU A 231 16.27 -2.13 -5.59
C GLU A 231 14.94 -2.65 -5.02
N ARG A 232 14.73 -3.97 -4.97
CA ARG A 232 13.52 -4.55 -4.36
C ARG A 232 13.37 -4.17 -2.88
N ILE A 233 14.46 -4.15 -2.11
CA ILE A 233 14.45 -3.70 -0.71
C ILE A 233 14.08 -2.21 -0.65
N ALA A 234 14.67 -1.38 -1.51
CA ALA A 234 14.34 0.04 -1.56
C ALA A 234 12.85 0.26 -1.84
N ALA A 235 12.31 -0.35 -2.89
CA ALA A 235 10.89 -0.27 -3.21
C ALA A 235 9.98 -0.74 -2.06
N ARG A 236 10.33 -1.84 -1.37
CA ARG A 236 9.54 -2.32 -0.23
C ARG A 236 9.62 -1.39 0.98
N LEU A 237 10.72 -0.67 1.17
CA LEU A 237 10.82 0.38 2.20
C LEU A 237 9.98 1.62 1.85
N TYR A 238 9.85 1.97 0.56
CA TYR A 238 8.91 3.02 0.12
C TYR A 238 7.48 2.61 0.44
N HIS A 239 7.08 1.39 0.06
CA HIS A 239 5.75 0.87 0.40
C HIS A 239 5.50 0.80 1.91
N LEU A 240 6.49 0.40 2.71
CA LEU A 240 6.36 0.43 4.17
C LEU A 240 6.10 1.85 4.70
N ALA A 241 6.71 2.87 4.08
CA ALA A 241 6.49 4.27 4.39
C ALA A 241 5.17 4.84 3.85
N GLY A 242 4.40 4.05 3.10
CA GLY A 242 3.22 4.52 2.37
C GLY A 242 3.53 5.36 1.13
N ALA A 243 4.81 5.47 0.74
CA ALA A 243 5.23 6.22 -0.44
C ALA A 243 4.89 5.46 -1.73
N PRO A 244 4.14 6.05 -2.67
CA PRO A 244 3.82 5.42 -3.94
C PRO A 244 5.08 5.17 -4.78
N THR A 245 5.24 3.94 -5.24
CA THR A 245 6.25 3.52 -6.22
C THR A 245 5.66 2.42 -7.10
N LEU A 246 6.36 2.05 -8.18
CA LEU A 246 5.96 0.95 -9.03
C LEU A 246 5.83 -0.35 -8.24
N ARG A 247 4.95 -1.23 -8.73
CA ARG A 247 4.74 -2.53 -8.11
C ARG A 247 5.73 -3.53 -8.64
N TYR A 248 6.64 -3.99 -7.78
CA TYR A 248 7.65 -4.99 -8.11
C TYR A 248 7.04 -6.41 -8.10
N VAL A 249 7.47 -7.23 -9.04
CA VAL A 249 7.09 -8.63 -9.17
C VAL A 249 8.33 -9.50 -9.04
N ALA A 250 8.22 -10.65 -8.36
CA ALA A 250 9.30 -11.61 -8.27
C ALA A 250 9.69 -12.12 -9.67
N THR A 251 10.95 -12.50 -9.84
CA THR A 251 11.50 -13.03 -11.09
C THR A 251 12.26 -14.32 -10.78
N VAL A 252 12.24 -15.29 -11.72
CA VAL A 252 13.02 -16.52 -11.59
C VAL A 252 14.52 -16.19 -11.63
N ASP A 253 14.92 -15.34 -12.57
CA ASP A 253 16.28 -14.83 -12.66
C ASP A 253 16.52 -13.78 -11.56
N PRO A 254 17.51 -14.00 -10.67
CA PRO A 254 17.78 -13.11 -9.55
C PRO A 254 18.44 -11.78 -9.95
N CYS A 255 18.94 -11.62 -11.19
CA CYS A 255 19.49 -10.38 -11.73
C CYS A 255 18.41 -9.47 -12.34
N LEU A 256 17.19 -9.98 -12.53
CA LEU A 256 16.10 -9.19 -13.08
C LEU A 256 15.33 -8.44 -12.00
N VAL A 257 14.84 -7.27 -12.41
CA VAL A 257 13.81 -6.51 -11.72
C VAL A 257 12.63 -6.37 -12.67
N ALA A 258 11.46 -6.82 -12.23
CA ALA A 258 10.22 -6.66 -12.96
C ALA A 258 9.24 -5.80 -12.17
N THR A 259 8.50 -4.95 -12.86
CA THR A 259 7.39 -4.17 -12.31
C THR A 259 6.14 -4.35 -13.16
N GLU A 260 4.95 -4.28 -12.57
CA GLU A 260 3.73 -4.14 -13.37
C GLU A 260 3.84 -2.88 -14.23
N PHE A 261 3.46 -3.00 -15.51
CA PHE A 261 3.51 -1.88 -16.42
C PHE A 261 2.39 -0.89 -16.09
N VAL A 262 2.77 0.36 -15.83
CA VAL A 262 1.85 1.45 -15.53
C VAL A 262 1.88 2.46 -16.68
N THR A 263 0.70 2.81 -17.18
CA THR A 263 0.56 3.92 -18.12
C THR A 263 0.49 5.22 -17.36
N LEU A 264 1.50 6.08 -17.55
CA LEU A 264 1.63 7.36 -16.87
C LEU A 264 0.86 8.46 -17.60
N GLU A 265 0.08 9.23 -16.85
CA GLU A 265 -0.58 10.47 -17.30
C GLU A 265 0.46 11.56 -17.55
N LYS A 266 1.42 11.66 -16.64
CA LYS A 266 2.55 12.60 -16.71
C LYS A 266 3.85 11.87 -16.47
N ARG A 267 4.81 12.19 -17.34
CA ARG A 267 6.21 11.78 -17.21
C ARG A 267 7.00 13.05 -16.94
N CYS A 268 7.87 12.99 -15.95
CA CYS A 268 8.72 14.08 -15.50
C CYS A 268 8.03 15.17 -14.66
N ILE A 269 8.76 15.62 -13.63
CA ILE A 269 8.34 16.69 -12.70
C ILE A 269 8.01 18.01 -13.39
N ALA A 270 8.57 18.27 -14.58
CA ALA A 270 8.35 19.51 -15.31
C ALA A 270 6.89 19.69 -15.74
N ARG A 271 6.11 18.60 -15.75
CA ARG A 271 4.68 18.58 -16.09
C ARG A 271 3.77 18.59 -14.87
N PHE A 272 4.32 18.59 -13.67
CA PHE A 272 3.53 18.50 -12.45
C PHE A 272 2.76 19.79 -12.20
N SER A 273 1.51 19.66 -11.76
CA SER A 273 0.77 20.73 -11.13
C SER A 273 1.40 21.06 -9.77
N GLU A 274 0.94 22.15 -9.16
CA GLU A 274 1.40 22.52 -7.82
C GLU A 274 0.98 21.49 -6.76
N ASP A 275 -0.21 20.89 -6.90
CA ASP A 275 -0.70 19.82 -6.02
C ASP A 275 0.11 18.53 -6.17
N GLU A 276 0.44 18.14 -7.41
CA GLU A 276 1.30 16.97 -7.67
C GLU A 276 2.71 17.21 -7.13
N ARG A 277 3.23 18.43 -7.28
CA ARG A 277 4.52 18.82 -6.68
C ARG A 277 4.48 18.70 -5.16
N ARG A 278 3.42 19.19 -4.50
CA ARG A 278 3.22 19.05 -3.05
C ARG A 278 3.13 17.57 -2.63
N GLN A 279 2.44 16.75 -3.41
CA GLN A 279 2.34 15.31 -3.15
C GLN A 279 3.71 14.64 -3.22
N ALA A 280 4.54 14.99 -4.21
CA ALA A 280 5.92 14.51 -4.32
C ALA A 280 6.80 14.96 -3.13
N GLN A 281 6.68 16.23 -2.72
CA GLN A 281 7.44 16.83 -1.62
C GLN A 281 7.22 16.10 -0.29
N ARG A 282 6.01 15.56 -0.04
CA ARG A 282 5.69 14.76 1.16
C ARG A 282 6.63 13.56 1.34
N TRP A 283 7.22 13.07 0.25
CA TRP A 283 8.09 11.88 0.27
C TRP A 283 9.58 12.20 0.37
N LEU A 284 9.97 13.47 0.54
CA LEU A 284 11.37 13.87 0.75
C LEU A 284 12.05 13.05 1.85
N GLY A 285 11.36 12.85 2.98
CA GLY A 285 11.88 12.05 4.10
C GLY A 285 12.20 10.61 3.69
N VAL A 286 11.37 9.99 2.85
CA VAL A 286 11.58 8.62 2.36
C VAL A 286 12.77 8.54 1.40
N HIS A 287 12.89 9.50 0.48
CA HIS A 287 14.06 9.61 -0.40
C HIS A 287 15.36 9.79 0.40
N ALA A 288 15.35 10.71 1.37
CA ALA A 288 16.51 10.97 2.20
C ALA A 288 16.86 9.75 3.09
N TRP A 289 15.88 9.15 3.75
CA TRP A 289 16.05 7.95 4.57
C TRP A 289 16.68 6.80 3.79
N THR A 290 16.21 6.57 2.56
CA THR A 290 16.73 5.52 1.68
C THR A 290 18.01 5.92 0.94
N ALA A 291 18.54 7.12 1.19
CA ALA A 291 19.69 7.67 0.48
C ALA A 291 19.51 7.64 -1.04
N ASN A 292 18.29 7.87 -1.55
CA ASN A 292 18.03 7.90 -2.98
C ASN A 292 18.51 9.24 -3.57
N TRP A 293 19.76 9.27 -4.01
CA TRP A 293 20.37 10.48 -4.59
C TRP A 293 19.82 10.80 -5.98
N ASP A 294 19.21 9.82 -6.64
CA ASP A 294 18.59 9.94 -7.96
C ASP A 294 17.06 9.93 -7.86
N ALA A 295 16.51 10.38 -6.73
CA ALA A 295 15.07 10.38 -6.46
C ALA A 295 14.25 11.04 -7.58
N VAL A 296 14.80 12.06 -8.21
CA VAL A 296 14.11 12.86 -9.22
C VAL A 296 14.54 12.48 -10.64
N GLY A 297 15.66 11.78 -10.82
CA GLY A 297 16.21 11.43 -12.13
C GLY A 297 16.98 12.57 -12.77
N PHE A 298 17.83 12.24 -13.74
CA PHE A 298 18.67 13.21 -14.45
C PHE A 298 17.83 14.26 -15.20
N ASP A 299 16.76 13.83 -15.86
CA ASP A 299 15.84 14.70 -16.61
C ASP A 299 14.54 15.00 -15.84
N GLY A 300 14.52 14.69 -14.54
CA GLY A 300 13.30 14.78 -13.73
C GLY A 300 12.33 13.62 -13.94
N ASP A 301 12.77 12.54 -14.57
CA ASP A 301 11.98 11.44 -15.13
C ASP A 301 11.77 10.23 -14.19
N ASN A 302 12.40 10.21 -13.01
CA ASN A 302 12.15 9.19 -11.99
C ASN A 302 10.88 9.44 -11.16
N GLN A 303 10.07 10.43 -11.57
CA GLN A 303 8.78 10.77 -10.96
C GLN A 303 7.70 10.81 -12.06
N GLY A 304 6.52 10.27 -11.76
CA GLY A 304 5.39 10.27 -12.68
C GLY A 304 4.05 10.26 -11.97
N VAL A 305 2.97 10.48 -12.75
CA VAL A 305 1.59 10.46 -12.25
C VAL A 305 0.81 9.34 -12.93
N ALA A 306 0.11 8.54 -12.13
CA ALA A 306 -0.85 7.55 -12.60
C ALA A 306 -2.04 7.48 -11.64
N GLY A 307 -3.27 7.52 -12.19
CA GLY A 307 -4.48 7.55 -11.39
C GLY A 307 -4.56 8.78 -10.48
N GLY A 308 -4.02 9.92 -10.91
CA GLY A 308 -3.89 11.12 -10.08
C GLY A 308 -2.92 11.01 -8.89
N VAL A 309 -2.14 9.93 -8.79
CA VAL A 309 -1.14 9.73 -7.73
C VAL A 309 0.26 9.87 -8.28
N VAL A 310 1.05 10.77 -7.68
CA VAL A 310 2.48 10.93 -7.93
C VAL A 310 3.24 9.78 -7.27
N MET A 311 4.10 9.14 -8.06
CA MET A 311 4.88 7.99 -7.63
C MET A 311 6.31 8.04 -8.13
N THR A 312 7.20 7.42 -7.35
CA THR A 312 8.59 7.20 -7.73
C THR A 312 8.67 6.03 -8.72
N LEU A 313 9.32 6.25 -9.86
CA LEU A 313 9.39 5.28 -10.95
C LEU A 313 10.65 4.42 -10.89
N ASP A 314 11.73 4.93 -10.29
CA ASP A 314 12.97 4.19 -10.12
C ASP A 314 13.53 4.35 -8.70
N THR A 315 13.88 3.22 -8.08
CA THR A 315 14.51 3.15 -6.76
C THR A 315 15.91 2.55 -6.81
N GLY A 316 16.46 2.29 -8.00
CA GLY A 316 17.80 1.71 -8.20
C GLY A 316 18.93 2.57 -7.63
N GLY A 317 18.74 3.89 -7.61
CA GLY A 317 19.66 4.86 -6.98
C GLY A 317 19.59 4.93 -5.45
N ALA A 318 18.74 4.13 -4.80
CA ALA A 318 18.61 4.08 -3.35
C ALA A 318 19.56 3.06 -2.69
N LEU A 319 19.72 3.20 -1.37
CA LEU A 319 20.51 2.32 -0.51
C LEU A 319 21.98 2.25 -0.94
N ALA A 320 22.53 1.06 -1.21
CA ALA A 320 23.97 0.85 -1.32
C ALA A 320 24.57 1.29 -2.67
N PHE A 321 23.76 1.46 -3.71
CA PHE A 321 24.22 1.73 -5.07
C PHE A 321 23.77 3.11 -5.57
N ARG A 322 24.54 3.66 -6.51
CA ARG A 322 24.19 4.86 -7.29
C ARG A 322 23.35 4.44 -8.50
N ALA A 323 22.73 5.41 -9.17
CA ALA A 323 21.99 5.16 -10.42
C ALA A 323 22.86 4.53 -11.52
N SER A 324 24.18 4.77 -11.50
CA SER A 324 25.15 4.12 -12.39
C SER A 324 25.46 2.66 -12.04
N GLY A 325 24.98 2.15 -10.91
CA GLY A 325 25.36 0.84 -10.35
C GLY A 325 26.52 0.90 -9.37
N ASP A 326 27.35 1.96 -9.37
CA ASP A 326 28.51 2.03 -8.50
C ASP A 326 28.13 2.03 -7.00
N PRO A 327 28.89 1.35 -6.13
CA PRO A 327 28.62 1.37 -4.70
C PRO A 327 28.86 2.76 -4.10
N LYS A 328 27.94 3.23 -3.25
CA LYS A 328 28.12 4.48 -2.47
C LYS A 328 29.19 4.37 -1.39
N GLY A 329 29.53 3.15 -0.98
CA GLY A 329 30.54 2.88 0.04
C GLY A 329 30.28 3.64 1.35
N LYS A 330 31.30 4.37 1.83
CA LYS A 330 31.24 5.11 3.11
C LYS A 330 30.25 6.28 3.08
N ALA A 331 29.91 6.80 1.89
CA ALA A 331 28.97 7.90 1.76
C ALA A 331 27.54 7.50 2.12
N PHE A 332 27.19 6.21 2.03
CA PHE A 332 25.95 5.67 2.58
C PHE A 332 26.12 5.32 4.08
N GLY A 333 26.04 6.35 4.92
CA GLY A 333 26.21 6.26 6.38
C GLY A 333 24.90 6.24 7.16
N GLU A 334 24.99 6.42 8.47
CA GLU A 334 23.83 6.55 9.37
C GLU A 334 23.29 7.99 9.43
N SER A 335 24.11 8.97 9.07
CA SER A 335 23.69 10.37 8.98
C SER A 335 22.90 10.63 7.69
N VAL A 336 21.80 11.35 7.81
CA VAL A 336 20.87 11.64 6.70
C VAL A 336 21.07 13.06 6.19
N GLY A 337 22.23 13.31 5.58
CA GLY A 337 22.53 14.60 4.94
C GLY A 337 21.76 14.83 3.63
N GLU A 338 21.09 13.81 3.12
CA GLU A 338 20.24 13.88 1.92
C GLU A 338 19.04 14.82 2.09
N LEU A 339 18.58 15.07 3.33
CA LEU A 339 17.55 16.07 3.62
C LEU A 339 17.97 17.46 3.12
N ASP A 340 19.26 17.79 3.24
CA ASP A 340 19.82 19.06 2.79
C ASP A 340 20.23 18.97 1.32
N ARG A 341 20.98 17.94 0.93
CA ARG A 341 21.52 17.81 -0.44
C ARG A 341 20.44 17.78 -1.52
N LEU A 342 19.35 17.04 -1.32
CA LEU A 342 18.26 17.00 -2.30
C LEU A 342 17.57 18.36 -2.49
N ARG A 343 17.78 19.31 -1.57
CA ARG A 343 17.17 20.65 -1.60
C ARG A 343 18.13 21.74 -2.05
N THR A 344 19.44 21.53 -1.90
CA THR A 344 20.43 22.60 -2.09
C THR A 344 21.56 22.27 -3.06
N ASP A 345 21.72 21.01 -3.47
CA ASP A 345 22.86 20.61 -4.31
C ASP A 345 22.71 21.12 -5.76
N PRO A 346 23.55 22.06 -6.23
CA PRO A 346 23.45 22.60 -7.59
C PRO A 346 23.72 21.56 -8.67
N ASP A 347 24.39 20.45 -8.34
CA ASP A 347 24.62 19.34 -9.27
C ASP A 347 23.37 18.44 -9.42
N ASN A 348 22.31 18.70 -8.64
CA ASN A 348 21.01 18.05 -8.77
C ASN A 348 19.87 19.09 -8.91
N PRO A 349 19.84 19.85 -10.01
CA PRO A 349 18.91 20.97 -10.19
C PRO A 349 17.45 20.55 -10.21
N HIS A 350 17.14 19.32 -10.63
CA HIS A 350 15.77 18.80 -10.63
C HIS A 350 15.29 18.46 -9.21
N ALA A 351 16.15 17.90 -8.35
CA ALA A 351 15.81 17.73 -6.94
C ALA A 351 15.66 19.08 -6.23
N VAL A 352 16.56 20.05 -6.47
CA VAL A 352 16.43 21.41 -5.94
C VAL A 352 15.12 22.05 -6.41
N ARG A 353 14.74 21.89 -7.68
CA ARG A 353 13.46 22.39 -8.19
C ARG A 353 12.27 21.71 -7.50
N LEU A 354 12.37 20.44 -7.16
CA LEU A 354 11.27 19.72 -6.51
C LEU A 354 11.15 20.04 -5.03
N PHE A 355 12.26 20.08 -4.29
CA PHE A 355 12.26 20.12 -2.81
C PHE A 355 12.85 21.41 -2.21
N GLY A 356 13.53 22.24 -2.99
CA GLY A 356 14.32 23.36 -2.50
C GLY A 356 13.52 24.41 -1.75
N ASP A 357 12.28 24.66 -2.17
CA ASP A 357 11.37 25.66 -1.57
C ASP A 357 10.50 25.10 -0.43
N MET A 358 10.69 23.85 -0.01
CA MET A 358 9.95 23.30 1.13
C MET A 358 10.24 24.10 2.41
N SER A 359 9.18 24.44 3.14
CA SER A 359 9.28 25.06 4.46
C SER A 359 9.85 24.09 5.50
N VAL A 360 10.25 24.62 6.66
CA VAL A 360 10.74 23.80 7.78
C VAL A 360 9.66 22.81 8.24
N GLU A 361 8.41 23.26 8.28
CA GLU A 361 7.25 22.45 8.67
C GLU A 361 6.99 21.33 7.65
N GLN A 362 7.02 21.64 6.36
CA GLN A 362 6.85 20.63 5.30
C GLN A 362 7.94 19.55 5.34
N VAL A 363 9.17 19.95 5.67
CA VAL A 363 10.29 19.00 5.85
C VAL A 363 10.08 18.15 7.10
N ALA A 364 9.64 18.75 8.21
CA ALA A 364 9.32 18.02 9.43
C ALA A 364 8.21 16.99 9.21
N ASP A 365 7.14 17.35 8.48
CA ASP A 365 6.05 16.43 8.11
C ASP A 365 6.54 15.26 7.26
N ALA A 366 7.39 15.53 6.26
CA ALA A 366 7.99 14.50 5.41
C ALA A 366 8.92 13.57 6.20
N VAL A 367 9.68 14.10 7.18
CA VAL A 367 10.50 13.30 8.11
C VAL A 367 9.62 12.43 9.00
N ALA A 368 8.50 12.96 9.49
CA ALA A 368 7.61 12.26 10.40
C ALA A 368 6.98 11.00 9.78
N VAL A 369 6.81 10.96 8.46
CA VAL A 369 6.41 9.74 7.72
C VAL A 369 7.33 8.57 8.05
N VAL A 370 8.65 8.80 8.08
CA VAL A 370 9.64 7.75 8.33
C VAL A 370 9.83 7.49 9.81
N THR A 371 9.88 8.53 10.65
CA THR A 371 10.18 8.37 12.08
C THR A 371 9.07 7.68 12.87
N ARG A 372 7.84 7.64 12.34
CA ARG A 372 6.73 6.86 12.90
C ARG A 372 6.77 5.36 12.56
N LEU A 373 7.56 4.92 11.60
CA LEU A 373 7.61 3.51 11.20
C LEU A 373 8.17 2.64 12.32
N PRO A 374 7.54 1.51 12.71
CA PRO A 374 8.10 0.66 13.75
C PRO A 374 9.41 -0.01 13.31
N ASP A 375 10.43 -0.01 14.17
CA ASP A 375 11.75 -0.58 13.85
C ASP A 375 11.69 -2.09 13.55
N GLY A 376 10.72 -2.79 14.15
CA GLY A 376 10.43 -4.20 13.86
C GLY A 376 10.03 -4.42 12.40
N GLU A 377 9.20 -3.55 11.84
CA GLU A 377 8.76 -3.61 10.44
C GLU A 377 9.92 -3.36 9.48
N VAL A 378 10.73 -2.33 9.75
CA VAL A 378 11.92 -2.00 8.95
C VAL A 378 12.87 -3.19 8.88
N ARG A 379 13.13 -3.83 10.04
CA ARG A 379 13.98 -5.01 10.12
C ARG A 379 13.42 -6.17 9.33
N ARG A 380 12.12 -6.45 9.47
CA ARG A 380 11.45 -7.54 8.75
C ARG A 380 11.56 -7.34 7.25
N VAL A 381 11.20 -6.16 6.73
CA VAL A 381 11.25 -5.85 5.29
C VAL A 381 12.62 -6.11 4.70
N VAL A 382 13.68 -5.61 5.35
CA VAL A 382 15.06 -5.81 4.87
C VAL A 382 15.44 -7.28 4.88
N GLN A 383 15.12 -8.02 5.94
CA GLN A 383 15.52 -9.42 6.10
C GLN A 383 14.75 -10.38 5.19
N THR A 384 13.44 -10.20 5.03
CA THR A 384 12.58 -11.06 4.19
C THR A 384 13.02 -11.02 2.72
N LEU A 385 13.57 -9.89 2.26
CA LEU A 385 14.09 -9.74 0.89
C LEU A 385 15.60 -10.07 0.78
N GLY A 386 16.18 -10.74 1.79
CA GLY A 386 17.56 -11.22 1.78
C GLY A 386 18.60 -10.13 2.03
N GLY A 387 18.21 -8.99 2.58
CA GLY A 387 19.10 -7.92 3.04
C GLY A 387 19.80 -8.27 4.36
N SER A 388 20.96 -7.64 4.61
CA SER A 388 21.75 -7.93 5.80
C SER A 388 21.19 -7.28 7.06
N ALA A 389 21.46 -7.89 8.23
CA ALA A 389 21.16 -7.28 9.53
C ALA A 389 21.85 -5.91 9.70
N LYS A 390 23.04 -5.73 9.10
CA LYS A 390 23.76 -4.45 9.08
C LYS A 390 23.01 -3.37 8.29
N LEU A 391 22.39 -3.74 7.17
CA LEU A 391 21.54 -2.82 6.41
C LEU A 391 20.31 -2.43 7.24
N ALA A 392 19.62 -3.39 7.85
CA ALA A 392 18.46 -3.12 8.71
C ALA A 392 18.80 -2.18 9.87
N ALA A 393 19.90 -2.46 10.59
CA ALA A 393 20.39 -1.59 11.67
C ALA A 393 20.72 -0.18 11.17
N LYS A 394 21.35 -0.07 9.99
CA LYS A 394 21.64 1.23 9.37
C LYS A 394 20.36 2.00 9.04
N MET A 395 19.33 1.36 8.48
CA MET A 395 18.06 2.02 8.19
C MET A 395 17.38 2.56 9.46
N ILE A 396 17.43 1.80 10.55
CA ILE A 396 16.93 2.23 11.86
C ILE A 396 17.75 3.41 12.41
N ALA A 397 19.08 3.36 12.30
CA ALA A 397 19.96 4.45 12.73
C ALA A 397 19.72 5.74 11.91
N ARG A 398 19.51 5.62 10.59
CA ARG A 398 19.13 6.74 9.71
C ARG A 398 17.80 7.37 10.13
N LYS A 399 16.81 6.55 10.47
CA LYS A 399 15.53 7.03 11.01
C LYS A 399 15.73 7.82 12.31
N ALA A 400 16.56 7.31 13.24
CA ALA A 400 16.88 8.02 14.48
C ALA A 400 17.64 9.34 14.24
N ASP A 401 18.50 9.40 13.22
CA ASP A 401 19.17 10.65 12.83
C ASP A 401 18.20 11.71 12.32
N MET A 402 17.23 11.32 11.49
CA MET A 402 16.20 12.24 11.01
C MET A 402 15.33 12.78 12.16
N ALA A 403 14.99 11.93 13.14
CA ALA A 403 14.24 12.36 14.33
C ALA A 403 15.01 13.42 15.14
N ARG A 404 16.33 13.27 15.30
CA ARG A 404 17.17 14.26 16.00
C ARG A 404 17.33 15.59 15.26
N ARG A 405 17.21 15.58 13.94
CA ARG A 405 17.34 16.79 13.10
C ARG A 405 16.05 17.59 12.99
N SER A 406 14.90 16.97 13.32
CA SER A 406 13.56 17.55 13.15
C SER A 406 12.87 17.93 14.46
N GLY A 407 13.36 17.43 15.61
CA GLY A 407 13.03 17.94 16.94
C GLY A 407 14.02 18.99 17.39
#